data_AF-A0A4R2P6W0-F1
#
_entry.id   AF-A0A4R2P6W0-F1
#
_cell.length_a   1.000
_cell.length_b   1.000
_cell.length_c   1.000
_cell.angle_alpha   90.00
_cell.angle_beta   90.00
_cell.angle_gamma   90.00
#
_symmetry.space_group_name_H-M   'P 1'
#
loop_
_entity.id
_entity.type
_entity.pdbx_description
1 polymer ?
#
loop_
_entity_poly.entity_id
_entity_poly.type
_entity_poly.pdbx_seq_one_letter_code
_entity_poly.pdbx_strand_id
1 'polypeptide(L)'
;MIRAGILLLAATLAVAGCSKPAADQAPANDTAAVAEPSGPNLAGGSWDGVFTDPGVALDRFGRIGLRPGAYEKRGGVWRSEAAPTPMSDPQGKHPVMAHFTASGAADRLEAIEYRLVEPTSANDQLARDSFDKWLAQSLQQLGVSGGDSALAAIHGTKRATGQLKGGADYAVTRTTTPKERLLAVTFTRSAPTSGQTNQGKM
;
A
#
# COMPACT_ATOMS: atom_id res chain seq x y z
N MET A 1 -49.46 37.99 26.83
CA MET A 1 -50.26 37.00 27.60
C MET A 1 -50.61 35.82 26.69
N ILE A 2 -50.88 34.65 27.28
CA ILE A 2 -50.97 33.34 26.63
C ILE A 2 -52.28 33.16 25.85
N ARG A 3 -52.25 32.45 24.71
CA ARG A 3 -53.16 31.31 24.43
C ARG A 3 -52.69 30.45 23.26
N ALA A 4 -52.60 29.15 23.52
CA ALA A 4 -52.39 28.11 22.51
C ALA A 4 -53.71 27.78 21.79
N GLY A 5 -53.60 27.30 20.55
CA GLY A 5 -54.71 26.74 19.78
C GLY A 5 -54.21 25.51 19.01
N ILE A 6 -54.64 24.33 19.43
CA ILE A 6 -54.40 23.05 18.74
C ILE A 6 -55.57 22.81 17.78
N LEU A 7 -55.31 22.40 16.55
CA LEU A 7 -56.27 21.63 15.75
C LEU A 7 -55.52 20.72 14.76
N LEU A 8 -55.90 19.45 14.73
CA LEU A 8 -55.36 18.43 13.83
C LEU A 8 -55.92 18.63 12.41
N LEU A 9 -55.17 18.16 11.41
CA LEU A 9 -55.79 17.44 10.30
C LEU A 9 -54.89 16.26 9.88
N ALA A 10 -55.50 15.08 9.74
CA ALA A 10 -54.80 13.86 9.34
C ALA A 10 -54.92 13.61 7.84
N ALA A 11 -53.88 13.02 7.24
CA ALA A 11 -53.94 12.44 5.90
C ALA A 11 -53.20 11.10 5.90
N THR A 12 -53.96 10.01 5.90
CA THR A 12 -53.46 8.63 5.82
C THR A 12 -53.12 8.28 4.37
N LEU A 13 -51.88 7.89 4.09
CA LEU A 13 -51.54 7.16 2.86
C LEU A 13 -51.43 5.67 3.17
N ALA A 14 -52.37 4.90 2.62
CA ALA A 14 -52.37 3.45 2.72
C ALA A 14 -51.31 2.86 1.79
N VAL A 15 -50.45 1.99 2.33
CA VAL A 15 -49.68 1.03 1.52
C VAL A 15 -50.23 -0.35 1.84
N ALA A 16 -50.96 -0.93 0.89
CA ALA A 16 -51.46 -2.30 0.99
C ALA A 16 -50.28 -3.28 1.02
N GLY A 17 -50.30 -4.24 1.93
CA GLY A 17 -49.23 -5.24 2.06
C GLY A 17 -49.42 -6.45 1.15
N CYS A 18 -48.35 -7.25 1.01
CA CYS A 18 -48.44 -8.66 0.63
C CYS A 18 -47.19 -9.45 1.09
N SER A 19 -47.27 -10.79 1.12
CA SER A 19 -46.30 -11.66 1.83
C SER A 19 -46.15 -13.04 1.14
N LYS A 20 -45.24 -13.96 1.51
CA LYS A 20 -44.41 -14.04 2.73
C LYS A 20 -42.91 -14.39 2.44
N PRO A 21 -42.21 -15.47 2.87
CA PRO A 21 -40.72 -15.45 2.93
C PRO A 21 -39.97 -16.55 2.12
N ALA A 22 -38.68 -16.33 1.87
CA ALA A 22 -37.61 -17.34 1.65
C ALA A 22 -36.26 -16.57 1.69
N ALA A 23 -35.27 -16.92 2.52
CA ALA A 23 -34.31 -18.01 2.35
C ALA A 23 -33.43 -17.87 1.08
N ASP A 24 -32.33 -17.12 1.18
CA ASP A 24 -30.98 -17.72 1.21
C ASP A 24 -29.89 -16.68 1.49
N GLN A 25 -28.97 -17.00 2.41
CA GLN A 25 -27.74 -16.23 2.61
C GLN A 25 -26.70 -16.63 1.57
N ALA A 26 -26.81 -16.06 0.38
CA ALA A 26 -25.67 -15.98 -0.51
C ALA A 26 -24.55 -15.20 0.20
N PRO A 27 -23.27 -15.63 0.12
CA PRO A 27 -22.17 -14.88 0.71
C PRO A 27 -22.13 -13.49 0.06
N ALA A 28 -22.00 -12.46 0.89
CA ALA A 28 -21.74 -11.12 0.39
C ALA A 28 -20.41 -11.16 -0.39
N ASN A 29 -20.50 -11.09 -1.71
CA ASN A 29 -19.35 -10.71 -2.52
C ASN A 29 -19.04 -9.25 -2.17
N ASP A 30 -18.08 -9.07 -1.26
CA ASP A 30 -17.42 -7.79 -1.00
C ASP A 30 -16.59 -7.36 -2.22
N THR A 31 -17.28 -7.14 -3.35
CA THR A 31 -16.89 -6.14 -4.34
C THR A 31 -17.19 -4.76 -3.77
N ALA A 32 -16.59 -4.46 -2.62
CA ALA A 32 -16.29 -3.10 -2.25
C ALA A 32 -15.45 -2.53 -3.41
N ALA A 33 -15.99 -1.51 -4.08
CA ALA A 33 -15.25 -0.80 -5.10
C ALA A 33 -13.98 -0.26 -4.45
N VAL A 34 -12.82 -0.79 -4.87
CA VAL A 34 -11.54 -0.31 -4.38
C VAL A 34 -11.42 1.12 -4.88
N ALA A 35 -11.44 2.08 -3.95
CA ALA A 35 -11.35 3.49 -4.29
C ALA A 35 -10.07 3.70 -5.12
N GLU A 36 -10.20 4.33 -6.29
CA GLU A 36 -9.03 4.70 -7.07
C GLU A 36 -8.16 5.69 -6.27
N PRO A 37 -6.83 5.60 -6.37
CA PRO A 37 -5.94 6.43 -5.57
C PRO A 37 -6.14 7.91 -5.89
N SER A 38 -6.74 8.63 -4.94
CA SER A 38 -6.90 10.09 -4.98
C SER A 38 -5.55 10.77 -4.74
N GLY A 39 -4.75 10.87 -5.81
CA GLY A 39 -3.41 11.42 -5.79
C GLY A 39 -2.89 11.73 -7.19
N PRO A 40 -1.65 12.24 -7.32
CA PRO A 40 -1.05 12.64 -8.59
C PRO A 40 -0.80 11.50 -9.61
N ASN A 41 -1.14 10.25 -9.24
CA ASN A 41 -1.17 9.07 -10.12
C ASN A 41 0.06 8.88 -11.01
N LEU A 42 1.26 9.07 -10.45
CA LEU A 42 2.49 9.15 -11.21
C LEU A 42 2.83 7.86 -11.98
N ALA A 43 2.42 6.69 -11.49
CA ALA A 43 2.58 5.39 -12.13
C ALA A 43 1.42 4.98 -13.06
N GLY A 44 0.33 5.75 -13.14
CA GLY A 44 -0.82 5.45 -14.01
C GLY A 44 -1.72 4.32 -13.49
N GLY A 45 -1.82 4.13 -12.17
CA GLY A 45 -2.73 3.20 -11.51
C GLY A 45 -2.18 1.80 -11.24
N SER A 46 -1.05 1.42 -11.87
CA SER A 46 -0.49 0.08 -11.83
C SER A 46 0.99 0.03 -11.44
N TRP A 47 1.44 -1.13 -10.98
CA TRP A 47 2.83 -1.41 -10.68
C TRP A 47 3.66 -1.72 -11.93
N ASP A 48 3.05 -2.19 -13.03
CA ASP A 48 3.75 -2.39 -14.31
C ASP A 48 4.42 -1.10 -14.80
N GLY A 49 3.76 0.05 -14.59
CA GLY A 49 4.31 1.37 -14.89
C GLY A 49 5.53 1.74 -14.03
N VAL A 50 5.69 1.12 -12.86
CA VAL A 50 6.84 1.30 -11.95
C VAL A 50 8.01 0.39 -12.35
N PHE A 51 7.72 -0.84 -12.78
CA PHE A 51 8.77 -1.83 -13.06
C PHE A 51 9.40 -1.73 -14.46
N THR A 52 8.69 -1.13 -15.43
CA THR A 52 9.10 -1.14 -16.85
C THR A 52 10.39 -0.36 -17.15
N ASP A 53 10.58 0.84 -16.61
CA ASP A 53 11.73 1.71 -16.92
C ASP A 53 12.36 2.26 -15.62
N PRO A 54 13.62 1.92 -15.29
CA PRO A 54 14.28 2.40 -14.09
C PRO A 54 14.44 3.92 -14.03
N GLY A 55 14.78 4.57 -15.14
CA GLY A 55 15.00 6.02 -15.16
C GLY A 55 13.72 6.81 -14.86
N VAL A 56 12.62 6.43 -15.52
CA VAL A 56 11.29 7.03 -15.29
C VAL A 56 10.78 6.72 -13.89
N ALA A 57 10.98 5.49 -13.39
CA ALA A 57 10.59 5.13 -12.03
C ALA A 57 11.36 5.94 -10.96
N LEU A 58 12.67 6.10 -11.11
CA LEU A 58 13.49 6.87 -10.17
C LEU A 58 13.19 8.38 -10.21
N ASP A 59 12.89 8.97 -11.37
CA ASP A 59 12.37 10.35 -11.45
C ASP A 59 11.05 10.50 -10.66
N ARG A 60 10.11 9.57 -10.83
CA ARG A 60 8.85 9.56 -10.06
C ARG A 60 9.10 9.44 -8.54
N PHE A 61 9.98 8.53 -8.11
CA PHE A 61 10.37 8.40 -6.70
C PHE A 61 11.05 9.68 -6.17
N GLY A 62 11.86 10.36 -6.99
CA GLY A 62 12.44 11.66 -6.67
C GLY A 62 11.37 12.73 -6.41
N ARG A 63 10.35 12.81 -7.28
CA ARG A 63 9.24 13.77 -7.17
C ARG A 63 8.38 13.60 -5.92
N ILE A 64 8.24 12.37 -5.41
CA ILE A 64 7.54 12.07 -4.15
C ILE A 64 8.46 12.12 -2.91
N GLY A 65 9.69 12.64 -3.06
CA GLY A 65 10.58 12.91 -1.94
C GLY A 65 11.39 11.71 -1.43
N LEU A 66 11.35 10.55 -2.10
CA LEU A 66 12.14 9.37 -1.72
C LEU A 66 13.64 9.52 -2.02
N ARG A 67 14.04 10.51 -2.83
CA ARG A 67 15.45 10.87 -3.11
C ARG A 67 16.34 9.66 -3.46
N PRO A 68 15.98 8.85 -4.47
CA PRO A 68 16.82 7.74 -4.91
C PRO A 68 18.19 8.22 -5.40
N GLY A 69 19.24 7.45 -5.13
CA GLY A 69 20.56 7.63 -5.73
C GLY A 69 20.61 7.18 -7.19
N ALA A 70 21.80 7.18 -7.78
CA ALA A 70 22.03 6.63 -9.12
C ALA A 70 21.65 5.14 -9.21
N TYR A 71 21.16 4.70 -10.37
CA TYR A 71 20.88 3.30 -10.66
C TYR A 71 22.12 2.64 -11.25
N GLU A 72 22.84 1.87 -10.44
CA GLU A 72 24.16 1.37 -10.79
C GLU A 72 24.26 -0.14 -10.55
N LYS A 73 25.11 -0.80 -11.33
CA LYS A 73 25.40 -2.22 -11.13
C LYS A 73 26.24 -2.42 -9.87
N ARG A 74 25.66 -3.03 -8.84
CA ARG A 74 26.34 -3.39 -7.58
C ARG A 74 26.38 -4.91 -7.46
N GLY A 75 27.56 -5.48 -7.76
CA GLY A 75 27.72 -6.93 -7.89
C GLY A 75 26.91 -7.47 -9.08
N GLY A 76 26.04 -8.45 -8.82
CA GLY A 76 25.21 -9.08 -9.85
C GLY A 76 23.93 -8.32 -10.22
N VAL A 77 23.48 -7.37 -9.40
CA VAL A 77 22.18 -6.68 -9.54
C VAL A 77 22.38 -5.19 -9.86
N TRP A 78 21.43 -4.58 -10.55
CA TRP A 78 21.34 -3.12 -10.63
C TRP A 78 20.52 -2.60 -9.46
N ARG A 79 20.96 -1.50 -8.85
CA ARG A 79 20.32 -0.94 -7.67
C ARG A 79 20.49 0.58 -7.59
N SER A 80 19.45 1.24 -7.12
CA SER A 80 19.48 2.58 -6.55
C SER A 80 19.09 2.51 -5.07
N GLU A 81 19.82 3.23 -4.23
CA GLU A 81 19.59 3.35 -2.79
C GLU A 81 19.39 4.83 -2.46
N ALA A 82 18.36 5.15 -1.68
CA ALA A 82 18.18 6.49 -1.15
C ALA A 82 19.08 6.74 0.08
N ALA A 83 19.36 8.01 0.37
CA ALA A 83 19.91 8.40 1.66
C ALA A 83 18.92 8.01 2.79
N PRO A 84 19.38 7.40 3.91
CA PRO A 84 18.49 7.02 5.00
C PRO A 84 17.74 8.22 5.58
N THR A 85 16.43 8.08 5.78
CA THR A 85 15.57 9.14 6.32
C THR A 85 15.30 8.88 7.80
N PRO A 86 15.60 9.82 8.72
CA PRO A 86 15.33 9.62 10.14
C PRO A 86 13.82 9.66 10.41
N MET A 87 13.31 8.63 11.11
CA MET A 87 11.93 8.52 11.57
C MET A 87 11.76 8.96 13.04
N SER A 88 12.87 9.05 13.78
CA SER A 88 12.96 9.64 15.12
C SER A 88 13.88 10.87 15.10
N ASP A 89 14.20 11.46 16.26
CA ASP A 89 15.22 12.50 16.37
C ASP A 89 16.59 12.03 15.79
N PRO A 90 17.12 12.69 14.74
CA PRO A 90 18.42 12.33 14.14
C PRO A 90 19.63 12.67 15.02
N GLN A 91 19.46 13.49 16.06
CA GLN A 91 20.51 13.78 17.07
C GLN A 91 20.41 12.86 18.29
N GLY A 92 19.38 12.00 18.36
CA GLY A 92 19.23 11.00 19.41
C GLY A 92 20.33 9.93 19.39
N LYS A 93 20.57 9.27 20.52
CA LYS A 93 21.60 8.21 20.64
C LYS A 93 21.36 7.00 19.75
N HIS A 94 20.10 6.73 19.40
CA HIS A 94 19.64 5.54 18.72
C HIS A 94 18.57 5.91 17.67
N PRO A 95 18.94 6.65 16.62
CA PRO A 95 17.98 7.12 15.64
C PRO A 95 17.40 5.94 14.87
N VAL A 96 16.07 5.94 14.71
CA VAL A 96 15.35 4.98 13.88
C VAL A 96 15.36 5.49 12.44
N MET A 97 15.79 4.65 11.50
CA MET A 97 16.04 5.05 10.12
C MET A 97 15.16 4.29 9.14
N ALA A 98 14.52 5.01 8.22
CA ALA A 98 13.88 4.44 7.04
C ALA A 98 14.85 4.43 5.87
N HIS A 99 14.78 3.38 5.06
CA HIS A 99 15.56 3.18 3.84
C HIS A 99 14.60 2.92 2.68
N PHE A 100 14.95 3.44 1.51
CA PHE A 100 14.31 3.13 0.25
C PHE A 100 15.33 2.53 -0.72
N THR A 101 14.97 1.43 -1.39
CA THR A 101 15.81 0.76 -2.39
C THR A 101 14.97 0.35 -3.60
N ALA A 102 15.48 0.58 -4.80
CA ALA A 102 14.94 0.03 -6.04
C ALA A 102 16.02 -0.84 -6.70
N SER A 103 15.67 -2.04 -7.16
CA SER A 103 16.64 -2.98 -7.74
C SER A 103 16.04 -3.88 -8.82
N GLY A 104 16.90 -4.40 -9.69
CA GLY A 104 16.53 -5.31 -10.78
C GLY A 104 17.66 -5.49 -11.79
N ALA A 105 17.31 -5.49 -13.07
CA ALA A 105 18.24 -5.56 -14.19
C ALA A 105 18.56 -4.14 -14.73
N ALA A 106 19.40 -4.06 -15.76
CA ALA A 106 19.81 -2.78 -16.36
C ALA A 106 18.63 -2.00 -16.98
N ASP A 107 17.66 -2.74 -17.51
CA ASP A 107 16.56 -2.30 -18.37
C ASP A 107 15.21 -2.20 -17.64
N ARG A 108 15.11 -2.71 -16.40
CA ARG A 108 13.85 -2.82 -15.64
C ARG A 108 14.11 -2.91 -14.14
N LEU A 109 13.13 -2.49 -13.34
CA LEU A 109 13.09 -2.79 -11.91
C LEU A 109 12.39 -4.13 -11.69
N GLU A 110 12.80 -4.86 -10.65
CA GLU A 110 12.24 -6.16 -10.27
C GLU A 110 11.73 -6.14 -8.82
N ALA A 111 12.32 -5.30 -7.96
CA ALA A 111 11.91 -5.11 -6.56
C ALA A 111 12.06 -3.65 -6.10
N ILE A 112 11.08 -3.19 -5.32
CA ILE A 112 11.11 -1.94 -4.53
C ILE A 112 11.03 -2.34 -3.04
N GLU A 113 11.93 -1.83 -2.20
CA GLU A 113 11.95 -2.08 -0.75
C GLU A 113 11.86 -0.77 0.04
N TYR A 114 10.90 -0.71 0.97
CA TYR A 114 10.85 0.25 2.05
C TYR A 114 11.21 -0.47 3.35
N ARG A 115 12.28 -0.05 4.05
CA ARG A 115 12.78 -0.75 5.23
C ARG A 115 12.99 0.17 6.42
N LEU A 116 12.39 -0.15 7.55
CA LEU A 116 12.64 0.46 8.84
C LEU A 116 13.76 -0.30 9.57
N VAL A 117 14.75 0.43 10.07
CA VAL A 117 15.84 -0.04 10.92
C VAL A 117 15.70 0.64 12.27
N GLU A 118 15.32 -0.12 13.29
CA GLU A 118 15.11 0.36 14.65
C GLU A 118 16.12 -0.30 15.59
N PRO A 119 17.06 0.45 16.21
CA PRO A 119 17.93 -0.12 17.23
C PRO A 119 17.13 -0.78 18.36
N THR A 120 17.58 -1.93 18.86
CA THR A 120 16.84 -2.69 19.89
C THR A 120 16.55 -1.86 21.15
N SER A 121 17.39 -0.87 21.44
CA SER A 121 17.29 0.10 22.54
C SER A 121 16.33 1.28 22.31
N ALA A 122 15.89 1.56 21.08
CA ALA A 122 15.08 2.75 20.79
C ALA A 122 13.62 2.61 21.25
N ASN A 123 12.98 1.47 20.95
CA ASN A 123 11.58 1.14 21.27
C ASN A 123 10.59 2.29 21.00
N ASP A 124 10.72 2.89 19.82
CA ASP A 124 10.04 4.14 19.46
C ASP A 124 8.79 3.84 18.61
N GLN A 125 7.61 4.02 19.22
CA GLN A 125 6.33 3.85 18.50
C GLN A 125 6.07 5.01 17.53
N LEU A 126 6.49 6.24 17.85
CA LEU A 126 6.28 7.40 16.99
C LEU A 126 7.09 7.26 15.68
N ALA A 127 8.28 6.67 15.74
CA ALA A 127 9.07 6.35 14.56
C ALA A 127 8.40 5.30 13.66
N ARG A 128 7.71 4.30 14.24
CA ARG A 128 6.93 3.30 13.49
C ARG A 128 5.71 3.94 12.82
N ASP A 129 4.94 4.73 13.57
CA ASP A 129 3.80 5.48 13.03
C ASP A 129 4.22 6.46 11.91
N SER A 130 5.45 7.00 11.99
CA SER A 130 6.03 7.88 10.98
C SER A 130 6.45 7.13 9.73
N PHE A 131 7.02 5.92 9.89
CA PHE A 131 7.32 5.02 8.77
C PHE A 131 6.05 4.58 8.02
N ASP A 132 4.98 4.22 8.76
CA ASP A 132 3.71 3.81 8.16
C ASP A 132 3.07 4.96 7.35
N LYS A 133 3.11 6.19 7.89
CA LYS A 133 2.68 7.41 7.16
C LYS A 133 3.53 7.69 5.93
N TRP A 134 4.86 7.58 6.04
CA TRP A 134 5.79 7.81 4.94
C TRP A 134 5.57 6.80 3.79
N LEU A 135 5.39 5.53 4.13
CA LEU A 135 5.03 4.47 3.18
C LEU A 135 3.67 4.74 2.53
N ALA A 136 2.63 5.02 3.32
CA ALA A 136 1.29 5.30 2.82
C ALA A 136 1.26 6.49 1.85
N GLN A 137 1.89 7.61 2.23
CA GLN A 137 2.02 8.80 1.39
C GLN A 137 2.77 8.50 0.08
N SER A 138 3.86 7.74 0.16
CA SER A 138 4.64 7.36 -1.03
C SER A 138 3.82 6.54 -2.02
N LEU A 139 3.07 5.55 -1.53
CA LEU A 139 2.22 4.70 -2.37
C LEU A 139 1.02 5.46 -2.95
N GLN A 140 0.38 6.33 -2.16
CA GLN A 140 -0.71 7.20 -2.62
C GLN A 140 -0.25 8.19 -3.69
N GLN A 141 0.91 8.82 -3.52
CA GLN A 141 1.45 9.78 -4.49
C GLN A 141 1.95 9.09 -5.76
N LEU A 142 2.53 7.90 -5.65
CA LEU A 142 2.85 7.06 -6.80
C LEU A 142 1.57 6.61 -7.54
N GLY A 143 0.44 6.52 -6.84
CA GLY A 143 -0.85 6.11 -7.40
C GLY A 143 -0.93 4.62 -7.70
N VAL A 144 -0.19 3.80 -6.95
CA VAL A 144 -0.21 2.36 -7.11
C VAL A 144 -1.33 1.73 -6.29
N SER A 145 -2.06 0.82 -6.94
CA SER A 145 -3.13 0.06 -6.33
C SER A 145 -2.62 -0.96 -5.30
N GLY A 146 -3.42 -1.21 -4.27
CA GLY A 146 -3.17 -2.27 -3.28
C GLY A 146 -2.26 -1.91 -2.09
N GLY A 147 -1.73 -0.68 -2.00
CA GLY A 147 -0.85 -0.25 -0.90
C GLY A 147 -1.42 -0.51 0.51
N ASP A 148 -2.72 -0.31 0.69
CA ASP A 148 -3.44 -0.60 1.95
C ASP A 148 -3.30 -2.06 2.41
N SER A 149 -3.08 -3.01 1.48
CA SER A 149 -2.89 -4.41 1.84
C SER A 149 -1.52 -4.67 2.45
N ALA A 150 -0.48 -3.97 1.99
CA ALA A 150 0.84 -4.02 2.60
C ALA A 150 0.83 -3.35 3.98
N LEU A 151 0.21 -2.17 4.11
CA LEU A 151 0.03 -1.48 5.40
C LEU A 151 -0.75 -2.34 6.41
N ALA A 152 -1.87 -2.93 6.00
CA ALA A 152 -2.63 -3.88 6.84
C ALA A 152 -1.80 -5.11 7.26
N ALA A 153 -0.89 -5.60 6.40
CA ALA A 153 0.04 -6.68 6.73
C ALA A 153 1.17 -6.24 7.69
N ILE A 154 1.54 -4.95 7.72
CA ILE A 154 2.37 -4.39 8.80
C ILE A 154 1.62 -4.54 10.12
N HIS A 155 0.35 -4.14 10.21
CA HIS A 155 -0.42 -4.25 11.46
C HIS A 155 -0.91 -5.67 11.79
N GLY A 156 -0.52 -6.69 11.01
CA GLY A 156 -0.91 -8.09 11.22
C GLY A 156 -2.38 -8.39 10.92
N THR A 157 -3.12 -7.44 10.34
CA THR A 157 -4.55 -7.60 9.98
C THR A 157 -4.73 -8.26 8.61
N LYS A 158 -3.66 -8.40 7.82
CA LYS A 158 -3.57 -9.22 6.61
C LYS A 158 -2.35 -10.13 6.63
N ARG A 159 -2.31 -11.11 5.71
CA ARG A 159 -1.16 -12.00 5.50
C ARG A 159 0.09 -11.18 5.18
N ALA A 160 1.24 -11.64 5.67
CA ALA A 160 2.53 -11.01 5.41
C ALA A 160 2.92 -10.99 3.92
N THR A 161 2.33 -11.84 3.08
CA THR A 161 2.57 -11.88 1.64
C THR A 161 1.25 -11.96 0.86
N GLY A 162 1.28 -11.50 -0.39
CA GLY A 162 0.17 -11.67 -1.34
C GLY A 162 0.39 -10.95 -2.66
N GLN A 163 -0.57 -11.07 -3.57
CA GLN A 163 -0.58 -10.37 -4.84
C GLN A 163 -1.49 -9.14 -4.77
N LEU A 164 -1.06 -8.03 -5.38
CA LEU A 164 -1.81 -6.81 -5.52
C LEU A 164 -2.52 -6.77 -6.88
N LYS A 165 -3.80 -6.36 -6.87
CA LYS A 165 -4.45 -5.86 -8.08
C LYS A 165 -3.60 -4.72 -8.61
N GLY A 166 -3.02 -4.85 -9.80
CA GLY A 166 -2.08 -3.87 -10.37
C GLY A 166 -0.70 -4.38 -10.78
N GLY A 167 -0.36 -5.67 -10.58
CA GLY A 167 0.84 -6.29 -11.18
C GLY A 167 2.08 -6.42 -10.28
N ALA A 168 1.91 -6.26 -8.96
CA ALA A 168 2.97 -6.53 -7.98
C ALA A 168 2.56 -7.62 -6.98
N ASP A 169 3.55 -8.39 -6.54
CA ASP A 169 3.45 -9.15 -5.30
C ASP A 169 4.04 -8.30 -4.17
N TYR A 170 3.57 -8.47 -2.94
CA TYR A 170 4.11 -7.82 -1.76
C TYR A 170 4.57 -8.83 -0.71
N ALA A 171 5.59 -8.45 0.06
CA ALA A 171 6.07 -9.16 1.24
C ALA A 171 6.41 -8.18 2.37
N VAL A 172 5.90 -8.46 3.57
CA VAL A 172 6.23 -7.77 4.81
C VAL A 172 7.06 -8.72 5.67
N THR A 173 8.36 -8.47 5.76
CA THR A 173 9.30 -9.30 6.52
C THR A 173 9.72 -8.58 7.80
N ARG A 174 9.97 -9.38 8.85
CA ARG A 174 10.41 -8.91 10.16
C ARG A 174 11.59 -9.73 10.63
N THR A 175 12.65 -9.05 11.06
CA THR A 175 13.86 -9.70 11.56
C THR A 175 14.35 -8.97 12.79
N THR A 176 14.49 -9.68 13.90
CA THR A 176 15.09 -9.13 15.12
C THR A 176 16.47 -9.74 15.31
N THR A 177 17.48 -8.89 15.43
CA THR A 177 18.84 -9.26 15.85
C THR A 177 19.10 -8.69 17.26
N PRO A 178 20.21 -9.05 17.91
CA PRO A 178 20.59 -8.41 19.18
C PRO A 178 20.75 -6.88 19.09
N LYS A 179 21.08 -6.34 17.89
CA LYS A 179 21.34 -4.91 17.68
C LYS A 179 20.12 -4.12 17.22
N GLU A 180 19.27 -4.72 16.40
CA GLU A 180 18.22 -4.01 15.66
C GLU A 180 16.99 -4.88 15.38
N ARG A 181 15.84 -4.22 15.30
CA ARG A 181 14.58 -4.71 14.74
C ARG A 181 14.44 -4.15 13.33
N LEU A 182 14.25 -5.03 12.36
CA LEU A 182 14.03 -4.71 10.96
C LEU A 182 12.60 -5.02 10.56
N LEU A 183 11.98 -4.09 9.84
CA LEU A 183 10.72 -4.28 9.12
C LEU A 183 10.98 -3.88 7.66
N ALA A 184 10.83 -4.81 6.72
CA ALA A 184 10.94 -4.51 5.29
C ALA A 184 9.62 -4.83 4.58
N VAL A 185 9.17 -3.87 3.77
CA VAL A 185 8.01 -3.99 2.89
C VAL A 185 8.55 -3.97 1.46
N THR A 186 8.55 -5.13 0.84
CA THR A 186 9.05 -5.33 -0.52
C THR A 186 7.89 -5.52 -1.48
N PHE A 187 7.91 -4.78 -2.60
CA PHE A 187 7.02 -4.98 -3.74
C PHE A 187 7.85 -5.53 -4.90
N THR A 188 7.48 -6.69 -5.42
CA THR A 188 8.16 -7.32 -6.55
C THR A 188 7.25 -7.36 -7.76
N ARG A 189 7.81 -7.26 -8.96
CA ARG A 189 7.05 -7.45 -10.21
C ARG A 189 6.43 -8.85 -10.22
N SER A 190 5.11 -8.96 -10.31
CA SER A 190 4.47 -10.27 -10.47
C SER A 190 4.95 -10.92 -11.78
N ALA A 191 5.14 -12.24 -11.78
CA ALA A 191 5.31 -12.96 -13.02
C ALA A 191 4.05 -12.77 -13.89
N PRO A 192 4.17 -12.56 -15.22
CA PRO A 192 3.00 -12.48 -16.09
C PRO A 192 2.21 -13.80 -15.99
N THR A 193 0.91 -13.71 -15.72
CA THR A 193 0.05 -14.88 -15.50
C THR A 193 -0.12 -15.66 -16.80
N SER A 194 0.80 -16.59 -17.06
CA SER A 194 0.81 -17.40 -18.27
C SER A 194 -0.35 -18.39 -18.26
N GLY A 195 -1.42 -18.06 -19.00
CA GLY A 195 -2.44 -19.03 -19.39
C GLY A 195 -3.81 -18.92 -18.74
N GLN A 196 -4.50 -17.78 -18.85
CA GLN A 196 -5.90 -17.83 -19.26
C GLN A 196 -5.99 -17.84 -20.80
N THR A 197 -5.42 -18.89 -21.39
CA THR A 197 -5.81 -19.30 -22.74
C THR A 197 -7.28 -19.65 -22.65
N ASN A 198 -8.14 -18.99 -23.44
CA ASN A 198 -9.54 -19.38 -23.58
C ASN A 198 -9.61 -20.84 -24.05
N GLN A 199 -9.82 -21.78 -23.12
CA GLN A 199 -10.26 -23.13 -23.45
C GLN A 199 -11.73 -23.04 -23.85
N GLY A 200 -11.97 -22.56 -25.07
CA GLY A 200 -13.22 -22.79 -25.75
C GLY A 200 -13.40 -24.29 -25.98
N LYS A 201 -14.47 -24.85 -25.41
CA LYS A 201 -15.24 -25.95 -25.98
C LYS A 201 -16.69 -25.51 -25.93
N MET A 202 -17.23 -25.11 -27.09
CA MET A 202 -18.01 -25.97 -28.01
C MET A 202 -19.46 -26.02 -27.56
#